data_AF-A0A967WW80-F1
#
_entry.id   AF-A0A967WW80-F1
#
_cell.length_a   1.000
_cell.length_b   1.000
_cell.length_c   1.000
_cell.angle_alpha   90.00
_cell.angle_beta   90.00
_cell.angle_gamma   90.00
#
_symmetry.space_group_name_H-M   'P 1'
#
loop_
_entity.id
_entity.type
_entity.pdbx_description
1 polymer ?
#
loop_
_entity_poly.entity_id
_entity_poly.type
_entity_poly.pdbx_seq_one_letter_code
_entity_poly.pdbx_strand_id
1 'polypeptide(L)'
;MRERLLLSCPNSLLATLVDRCGPVDDVGSIWLHPQLQQFPLDQQGWIVHARNLAVTMYGAVLLYNLMLAELRQDDLLVEEHRAGFKEWQSELESYRAGLNSWDRNQFWQLVTGIGRIPWPTRRFVNEWLDVLLTGHTVPDLARDNEARSLVRARESWLKRGRSRFESQRHLEMWSGAAGLALLDYRWSVARRIVNDILHGLEAV
;
A
#
# COMPACT_ATOMS: atom_id res chain seq x y z
N MET A 1 6.87 -8.22 31.08
CA MET A 1 6.06 -8.30 29.84
C MET A 1 6.94 -8.51 28.60
N ARG A 2 8.02 -7.73 28.43
CA ARG A 2 9.05 -7.88 27.39
C ARG A 2 9.58 -9.31 27.22
N GLU A 3 10.00 -9.95 28.31
CA GLU A 3 10.52 -11.33 28.29
C GLU A 3 9.50 -12.35 27.77
N ARG A 4 8.21 -12.23 28.13
CA ARG A 4 7.15 -13.15 27.67
C ARG A 4 6.84 -13.00 26.18
N LEU A 5 6.91 -11.77 25.64
CA LEU A 5 6.76 -11.49 24.22
C LEU A 5 7.93 -12.10 23.42
N LEU A 6 9.16 -11.91 23.90
CA LEU A 6 10.36 -12.49 23.29
C LEU A 6 10.35 -14.02 23.31
N LEU A 7 9.80 -14.64 24.36
CA LEU A 7 9.68 -16.09 24.43
C LEU A 7 8.58 -16.66 23.53
N SER A 8 7.50 -15.92 23.30
CA SER A 8 6.32 -16.42 22.58
C SER A 8 6.41 -16.20 21.08
N CYS A 9 7.01 -15.09 20.63
CA CYS A 9 7.13 -14.72 19.22
C CYS A 9 8.46 -14.00 18.91
N PRO A 10 9.63 -14.65 19.13
CA PRO A 10 10.95 -14.00 19.12
C PRO A 10 11.30 -13.30 17.80
N ASN A 11 10.85 -13.86 16.67
CA ASN A 11 11.20 -13.36 15.33
C ASN A 11 10.16 -12.39 14.76
N SER A 12 9.15 -12.02 15.55
CA SER A 12 8.11 -11.09 15.10
C SER A 12 8.62 -9.65 15.03
N LEU A 13 8.02 -8.85 14.16
CA LEU A 13 8.31 -7.43 14.09
C LEU A 13 7.97 -6.72 15.41
N LEU A 14 6.90 -7.16 16.10
CA LEU A 14 6.50 -6.65 17.41
C LEU A 14 7.60 -6.87 18.47
N ALA A 15 8.19 -8.06 18.49
CA ALA A 15 9.30 -8.38 19.38
C ALA A 15 10.51 -7.45 19.14
N THR A 16 10.89 -7.26 17.87
CA THR A 16 11.98 -6.33 17.51
C THR A 16 11.70 -4.90 17.98
N LEU A 17 10.48 -4.41 17.79
CA LEU A 17 10.09 -3.05 18.17
C LEU A 17 10.21 -2.85 19.69
N VAL A 18 9.68 -3.78 20.49
CA VAL A 18 9.76 -3.70 21.96
C VAL A 18 11.17 -3.95 22.50
N ASP A 19 11.98 -4.73 21.78
CA ASP A 19 13.35 -5.07 22.21
C ASP A 19 14.36 -3.97 21.89
N ARG A 20 14.27 -3.37 20.71
CA ARG A 20 15.35 -2.53 20.14
C ARG A 20 14.99 -1.06 19.97
N CYS A 21 13.72 -0.70 20.09
CA CYS A 21 13.26 0.65 19.78
C CYS A 21 12.80 1.42 21.03
N GLY A 22 12.86 2.75 20.94
CA GLY A 22 12.14 3.65 21.84
C GLY A 22 10.73 3.96 21.32
N PRO A 23 9.88 4.59 22.15
CA PRO A 23 8.58 5.08 21.71
C PRO A 23 8.73 6.04 20.52
N VAL A 24 7.81 5.93 19.56
CA VAL A 24 7.79 6.83 18.39
C VAL A 24 6.41 7.44 18.20
N ASP A 25 6.34 8.76 18.24
CA ASP A 25 5.14 9.53 17.92
C ASP A 25 5.19 9.99 16.45
N ASP A 26 4.02 10.21 15.86
CA ASP A 26 3.85 10.78 14.52
C ASP A 26 4.55 10.06 13.34
N VAL A 27 5.05 8.84 13.53
CA VAL A 27 5.52 7.98 12.43
C VAL A 27 4.32 7.35 11.72
N GLY A 28 3.94 7.87 10.55
CA GLY A 28 2.76 7.44 9.79
C GLY A 28 2.87 6.05 9.15
N SER A 29 4.07 5.49 9.01
CA SER A 29 4.28 4.17 8.42
C SER A 29 5.55 3.51 8.93
N ILE A 30 5.56 2.17 9.01
CA ILE A 30 6.70 1.42 9.55
C ILE A 30 8.02 1.64 8.80
N TRP A 31 7.98 1.87 7.48
CA TRP A 31 9.19 2.16 6.69
C TRP A 31 9.79 3.54 6.95
N LEU A 32 9.12 4.40 7.73
CA LEU A 32 9.63 5.69 8.21
C LEU A 32 10.15 5.58 9.65
N HIS A 33 10.19 4.39 10.24
CA HIS A 33 10.65 4.21 11.61
C HIS A 33 12.13 4.66 11.75
N PRO A 34 12.46 5.56 12.69
CA PRO A 34 13.80 6.17 12.79
C PRO A 34 14.91 5.13 13.05
N GLN A 35 14.57 4.06 13.74
CA GLN A 35 15.50 2.97 14.07
C GLN A 35 15.43 1.78 13.10
N LEU A 36 14.84 1.94 11.90
CA LEU A 36 14.66 0.83 10.94
C LEU A 36 15.95 0.04 10.66
N GLN A 37 17.09 0.72 10.64
CA GLN A 37 18.42 0.10 10.40
C GLN A 37 18.86 -0.88 11.50
N GLN A 38 18.23 -0.83 12.68
CA GLN A 38 18.54 -1.71 13.81
C GLN A 38 17.77 -3.05 13.74
N PHE A 39 16.86 -3.18 12.78
CA PHE A 39 15.98 -4.33 12.67
C PHE A 39 16.76 -5.50 12.03
N PRO A 40 16.42 -6.76 12.32
CA PRO A 40 16.93 -7.90 11.58
C PRO A 40 16.76 -7.71 10.06
N LEU A 41 17.75 -8.13 9.27
CA LEU A 41 17.78 -7.92 7.82
C LEU A 41 16.52 -8.43 7.11
N ASP A 42 16.00 -9.59 7.54
CA ASP A 42 14.77 -10.15 6.97
C ASP A 42 13.57 -9.21 7.17
N GLN A 43 13.45 -8.60 8.35
CA GLN A 43 12.37 -7.67 8.66
C GLN A 43 12.51 -6.35 7.88
N GLN A 44 13.74 -5.87 7.66
CA GLN A 44 13.98 -4.75 6.76
C GLN A 44 13.50 -5.08 5.34
N GLY A 45 13.78 -6.29 4.85
CA GLY A 45 13.28 -6.80 3.57
C GLY A 45 11.75 -6.83 3.49
N TRP A 46 11.08 -7.33 4.53
CA TRP A 46 9.61 -7.31 4.61
C TRP A 46 9.04 -5.90 4.53
N ILE A 47 9.67 -4.95 5.23
CA ILE A 47 9.25 -3.54 5.25
C ILE A 47 9.45 -2.88 3.89
N VAL A 48 10.55 -3.18 3.18
CA VAL A 48 10.77 -2.71 1.80
C VAL A 48 9.68 -3.23 0.87
N HIS A 49 9.36 -4.52 0.94
CA HIS A 49 8.29 -5.12 0.15
C HIS A 49 6.91 -4.52 0.46
N ALA A 50 6.60 -4.32 1.74
CA ALA A 50 5.36 -3.71 2.21
C ALA A 50 5.23 -2.27 1.68
N ARG A 51 6.28 -1.45 1.83
CA ARG A 51 6.32 -0.08 1.30
C ARG A 51 6.08 -0.08 -0.20
N ASN A 52 6.88 -0.85 -0.95
CA ASN A 52 6.84 -0.84 -2.41
C ASN A 52 5.46 -1.25 -2.93
N LEU A 53 4.83 -2.28 -2.34
CA LEU A 53 3.46 -2.65 -2.68
C LEU A 53 2.46 -1.55 -2.31
N ALA A 54 2.53 -0.98 -1.10
CA ALA A 54 1.59 0.05 -0.65
C ALA A 54 1.61 1.28 -1.57
N VAL A 55 2.80 1.84 -1.82
CA VAL A 55 2.94 3.07 -2.61
C VAL A 55 2.57 2.86 -4.08
N THR A 56 2.92 1.72 -4.68
CA THR A 56 2.59 1.45 -6.08
C THR A 56 1.12 1.15 -6.28
N MET A 57 0.50 0.41 -5.36
CA MET A 57 -0.91 0.04 -5.45
C MET A 57 -1.86 1.20 -5.16
N TYR A 58 -1.41 2.20 -4.40
CA TYR A 58 -2.20 3.41 -4.15
C TYR A 58 -2.55 4.15 -5.46
N GLY A 59 -1.64 4.16 -6.43
CA GLY A 59 -1.90 4.70 -7.78
C GLY A 59 -3.08 4.04 -8.49
N ALA A 60 -3.25 2.72 -8.35
CA ALA A 60 -4.39 2.02 -8.95
C ALA A 60 -5.71 2.44 -8.29
N VAL A 61 -5.69 2.76 -6.99
CA VAL A 61 -6.86 3.25 -6.26
C VAL A 61 -7.19 4.68 -6.67
N LEU A 62 -6.20 5.55 -6.82
CA LEU A 62 -6.40 6.92 -7.31
C LEU A 62 -6.94 6.90 -8.75
N LEU A 63 -6.37 6.07 -9.63
CA LEU A 63 -6.86 5.92 -11.00
C LEU A 63 -8.31 5.43 -11.03
N TYR A 64 -8.66 4.47 -10.17
CA TYR A 64 -10.03 3.98 -10.04
C TYR A 64 -11.01 5.12 -9.70
N ASN A 65 -10.70 5.94 -8.69
CA ASN A 65 -11.59 7.02 -8.28
C ASN A 65 -11.68 8.13 -9.33
N LEU A 66 -10.56 8.49 -9.98
CA LEU A 66 -10.56 9.41 -11.12
C LEU A 66 -11.47 8.92 -12.24
N MET A 67 -11.34 7.65 -12.64
CA MET A 67 -12.16 7.07 -13.71
C MET A 67 -13.66 7.05 -13.37
N LEU A 68 -14.01 6.88 -12.10
CA LEU A 68 -15.41 6.94 -11.67
C LEU A 68 -15.95 8.37 -11.64
N ALA A 69 -15.15 9.34 -11.21
CA ALA A 69 -15.52 10.75 -11.26
C ALA A 69 -15.74 11.21 -12.71
N GLU A 70 -14.84 10.83 -13.62
CA GLU A 70 -14.98 11.08 -15.06
C GLU A 70 -16.25 10.42 -15.62
N LEU A 71 -16.52 9.17 -15.25
CA LEU A 71 -17.72 8.45 -15.69
C LEU A 71 -19.02 9.10 -15.17
N ARG A 72 -18.99 9.64 -13.95
CA ARG A 72 -20.11 10.37 -13.35
C ARG A 72 -20.24 11.81 -13.87
N GLN A 73 -19.27 12.29 -14.66
CA GLN A 73 -19.19 13.67 -15.14
C GLN A 73 -19.24 14.69 -13.99
N ASP A 74 -18.55 14.38 -12.90
CA ASP A 74 -18.45 15.24 -11.72
C ASP A 74 -17.12 16.00 -11.73
N ASP A 75 -17.12 17.18 -12.33
CA ASP A 75 -15.89 17.96 -12.56
C ASP A 75 -15.14 18.31 -11.28
N LEU A 76 -15.84 18.52 -10.16
CA LEU A 76 -15.21 18.81 -8.87
C LEU A 76 -14.41 17.60 -8.37
N LEU A 77 -15.01 16.40 -8.43
CA LEU A 77 -14.29 15.18 -8.07
C LEU A 77 -13.18 14.84 -9.06
N VAL A 78 -13.37 15.12 -10.35
CA VAL A 78 -12.32 14.91 -11.36
C VAL A 78 -11.09 15.73 -10.99
N GLU A 79 -11.26 17.02 -10.67
CA GLU A 79 -10.14 17.88 -10.28
C GLU A 79 -9.50 17.44 -8.96
N GLU A 80 -10.29 17.06 -7.95
CA GLU A 80 -9.79 16.52 -6.68
C GLU A 80 -8.92 15.26 -6.90
N HIS A 81 -9.43 14.27 -7.65
CA HIS A 81 -8.69 13.04 -7.92
C HIS A 81 -7.47 13.27 -8.81
N ARG A 82 -7.53 14.23 -9.76
CA ARG A 82 -6.35 14.62 -10.55
C ARG A 82 -5.26 15.24 -9.69
N ALA A 83 -5.62 16.09 -8.72
CA ALA A 83 -4.67 16.68 -7.79
C ALA A 83 -3.98 15.59 -6.95
N GLY A 84 -4.76 14.71 -6.31
CA GLY A 84 -4.21 13.59 -5.53
C GLY A 84 -3.35 12.62 -6.37
N PHE A 85 -3.72 12.39 -7.63
CA PHE A 85 -2.91 11.58 -8.55
C PHE A 85 -1.54 12.22 -8.85
N LYS A 86 -1.50 13.54 -9.07
CA LYS A 86 -0.24 14.28 -9.31
C LYS A 86 0.65 14.29 -8.07
N GLU A 87 0.08 14.50 -6.88
CA GLU A 87 0.80 14.45 -5.62
C GLU A 87 1.44 13.07 -5.42
N TRP A 88 0.65 12.01 -5.57
CA TRP A 88 1.15 10.64 -5.50
C TRP A 88 2.26 10.35 -6.51
N GLN A 89 2.12 10.82 -7.75
CA GLN A 89 3.15 10.61 -8.78
C GLN A 89 4.47 11.30 -8.39
N SER A 90 4.40 12.51 -7.83
CA SER A 90 5.58 13.21 -7.30
C SER A 90 6.22 12.46 -6.13
N GLU A 91 5.42 11.94 -5.20
CA GLU A 91 5.94 11.14 -4.08
C GLU A 91 6.57 9.83 -4.56
N LEU A 92 5.96 9.16 -5.55
CA LEU A 92 6.44 7.89 -6.09
C LEU A 92 7.83 8.03 -6.72
N GLU A 93 8.12 9.17 -7.33
CA GLU A 93 9.43 9.45 -7.91
C GLU A 93 10.55 9.38 -6.85
N SER A 94 10.27 9.79 -5.60
CA SER A 94 11.23 9.66 -4.49
C SER A 94 11.56 8.20 -4.14
N TYR A 95 10.65 7.27 -4.45
CA TYR A 95 10.85 5.83 -4.24
C TYR A 95 11.37 5.10 -5.48
N ARG A 96 11.51 5.79 -6.63
CA ARG A 96 11.77 5.17 -7.94
C ARG A 96 13.02 4.30 -7.95
N ALA A 97 14.12 4.77 -7.38
CA ALA A 97 15.37 4.00 -7.32
C ALA A 97 15.18 2.65 -6.63
N GLY A 98 14.47 2.63 -5.48
CA GLY A 98 14.17 1.41 -4.74
C GLY A 98 13.10 0.53 -5.39
N LEU A 99 12.23 1.10 -6.23
CA LEU A 99 11.27 0.36 -7.04
C LEU A 99 11.94 -0.32 -8.24
N ASN A 100 12.88 0.35 -8.89
CA ASN A 100 13.65 -0.21 -10.01
C ASN A 100 14.52 -1.39 -9.58
N SER A 101 15.05 -1.38 -8.35
CA SER A 101 15.80 -2.49 -7.77
C SER A 101 14.93 -3.50 -7.02
N TRP A 102 13.60 -3.41 -7.12
CA TRP A 102 12.71 -4.25 -6.34
C TRP A 102 12.68 -5.69 -6.87
N ASP A 103 13.16 -6.64 -6.06
CA ASP A 103 12.97 -8.06 -6.33
C ASP A 103 11.50 -8.48 -6.10
N ARG A 104 10.73 -8.49 -7.19
CA ARG A 104 9.33 -8.94 -7.21
C ARG A 104 9.20 -10.46 -6.98
N ASN A 105 10.23 -11.25 -7.30
CA ASN A 105 10.19 -12.70 -7.08
C ASN A 105 10.30 -13.00 -5.59
N GLN A 106 11.25 -12.36 -4.90
CA GLN A 106 11.39 -12.45 -3.44
C GLN A 106 10.12 -11.97 -2.73
N PHE A 107 9.52 -10.87 -3.20
CA PHE A 107 8.23 -10.40 -2.69
C PHE A 107 7.16 -11.49 -2.77
N TRP A 108 6.97 -12.11 -3.95
CA TRP A 108 5.96 -13.16 -4.12
C TRP A 108 6.26 -14.41 -3.30
N GLN A 109 7.53 -14.82 -3.16
CA GLN A 109 7.92 -15.92 -2.29
C GLN A 109 7.53 -15.64 -0.83
N LEU A 110 7.78 -14.43 -0.34
CA LEU A 110 7.42 -14.02 1.02
C LEU A 110 5.91 -14.12 1.25
N VAL A 111 5.10 -13.47 0.41
CA VAL A 111 3.66 -13.38 0.67
C VAL A 111 2.90 -14.68 0.41
N THR A 112 3.41 -15.55 -0.47
CA THR A 112 2.81 -16.88 -0.71
C THR A 112 3.19 -17.90 0.35
N GLY A 113 4.28 -17.70 1.07
CA GLY A 113 4.65 -18.52 2.23
C GLY A 113 3.70 -18.38 3.43
N ILE A 114 2.94 -17.29 3.51
CA ILE A 114 2.03 -17.00 4.62
C ILE A 114 0.59 -17.42 4.32
N GLY A 115 0.21 -17.48 3.03
CA GLY A 115 -1.15 -17.86 2.64
C GLY A 115 -1.37 -17.90 1.14
N ARG A 116 -2.52 -18.47 0.75
CA ARG A 116 -2.90 -18.57 -0.67
C ARG A 116 -3.34 -17.22 -1.21
N ILE A 117 -2.65 -16.76 -2.26
CA ILE A 117 -3.05 -15.57 -3.02
C ILE A 117 -3.76 -16.01 -4.31
N PRO A 118 -4.98 -15.52 -4.60
CA PRO A 118 -5.67 -15.83 -5.85
C PRO A 118 -4.85 -15.38 -7.06
N TRP A 119 -4.73 -16.25 -8.07
CA TRP A 119 -3.99 -15.96 -9.30
C TRP A 119 -4.41 -14.63 -9.97
N PRO A 120 -5.71 -14.27 -10.06
CA PRO A 120 -6.12 -12.98 -10.63
C PRO A 120 -5.56 -11.77 -9.88
N THR A 121 -5.37 -11.87 -8.56
CA THR A 121 -4.75 -10.80 -7.77
C THR A 121 -3.27 -10.68 -8.10
N ARG A 122 -2.56 -11.81 -8.16
CA ARG A 122 -1.13 -11.83 -8.52
C ARG A 122 -0.90 -11.27 -9.94
N ARG A 123 -1.74 -11.68 -10.89
CA ARG A 123 -1.71 -11.19 -12.26
C ARG A 123 -1.92 -9.67 -12.32
N PHE A 124 -2.99 -9.17 -11.71
CA PHE A 124 -3.27 -7.73 -11.69
C PHE A 124 -2.10 -6.92 -11.11
N VAL A 125 -1.53 -7.35 -9.99
CA VAL A 125 -0.41 -6.63 -9.35
C VAL A 125 0.80 -6.59 -10.28
N ASN A 126 1.13 -7.71 -10.94
CA ASN A 126 2.27 -7.74 -11.86
C ASN A 126 2.04 -6.88 -13.10
N GLU A 127 0.88 -7.00 -13.77
CA GLU A 127 0.55 -6.20 -14.95
C GLU A 127 0.53 -4.70 -14.60
N TRP A 128 -0.01 -4.33 -13.44
CA TRP A 128 0.00 -2.95 -12.95
C TRP A 128 1.43 -2.43 -12.77
N LEU A 129 2.29 -3.23 -12.12
CA LEU A 129 3.68 -2.87 -11.91
C LEU A 129 4.46 -2.79 -13.21
N ASP A 130 4.17 -3.64 -14.20
CA ASP A 130 4.82 -3.58 -15.51
C ASP A 130 4.49 -2.25 -16.20
N VAL A 131 3.22 -1.84 -16.22
CA VAL A 131 2.81 -0.53 -16.78
C VAL A 131 3.43 0.63 -15.99
N LEU A 132 3.35 0.60 -14.66
CA LEU A 132 3.85 1.68 -13.79
C LEU A 132 5.38 1.83 -13.83
N LEU A 133 6.10 0.72 -13.94
CA LEU A 133 7.56 0.69 -13.91
C LEU A 133 8.17 0.67 -15.32
N THR A 134 7.36 0.84 -16.36
CA THR A 134 7.86 0.96 -17.73
C THR A 134 8.70 2.24 -17.88
N GLY A 135 9.91 2.09 -18.41
CA GLY A 135 10.82 3.20 -18.69
C GLY A 135 11.46 3.85 -17.46
N HIS A 136 12.05 5.03 -17.69
CA HIS A 136 12.84 5.74 -16.67
C HIS A 136 12.01 6.65 -15.76
N THR A 137 10.87 7.16 -16.25
CA THR A 137 9.97 8.07 -15.53
C THR A 137 8.61 7.44 -15.31
N VAL A 138 7.90 7.81 -14.25
CA VAL A 138 6.50 7.38 -14.06
C VAL A 138 5.63 7.88 -15.22
N PRO A 139 4.93 7.00 -15.96
CA PRO A 139 4.08 7.42 -17.08
C PRO A 139 2.87 8.23 -16.61
N ASP A 140 2.23 9.00 -17.51
CA ASP A 140 0.94 9.67 -17.25
C ASP A 140 -0.19 8.65 -17.20
N LEU A 141 -0.24 7.88 -16.10
CA LEU A 141 -1.21 6.81 -15.87
C LEU A 141 -2.66 7.28 -15.84
N ALA A 142 -2.91 8.58 -15.58
CA ALA A 142 -4.25 9.15 -15.63
C ALA A 142 -4.86 9.07 -17.04
N ARG A 143 -4.00 9.13 -18.07
CA ARG A 143 -4.38 9.05 -19.50
C ARG A 143 -3.96 7.74 -20.18
N ASP A 144 -3.22 6.89 -19.49
CA ASP A 144 -2.77 5.61 -20.03
C ASP A 144 -3.94 4.62 -20.21
N ASN A 145 -4.19 4.22 -21.46
CA ASN A 145 -5.30 3.34 -21.79
C ASN A 145 -5.13 1.92 -21.24
N GLU A 146 -3.89 1.43 -21.14
CA GLU A 146 -3.59 0.10 -20.62
C GLU A 146 -3.86 0.05 -19.11
N ALA A 147 -3.34 1.03 -18.36
CA ALA A 147 -3.57 1.18 -16.93
C ALA A 147 -5.06 1.30 -16.59
N ARG A 148 -5.80 2.12 -17.34
CA ARG A 148 -7.25 2.31 -17.17
C ARG A 148 -8.02 1.03 -17.47
N SER A 149 -7.65 0.32 -18.53
CA SER A 149 -8.26 -0.96 -18.87
C SER A 149 -8.04 -2.01 -17.78
N LEU A 150 -6.83 -2.07 -17.23
CA LEU A 150 -6.46 -2.99 -16.16
C LEU A 150 -7.26 -2.73 -14.88
N VAL A 151 -7.38 -1.47 -14.46
CA VAL A 151 -8.17 -1.07 -13.27
C VAL A 151 -9.65 -1.37 -13.46
N ARG A 152 -10.22 -1.07 -14.63
CA ARG A 152 -11.61 -1.41 -14.97
C ARG A 152 -11.85 -2.92 -14.92
N ALA A 153 -11.00 -3.70 -15.59
CA ALA A 153 -11.11 -5.15 -15.65
C ALA A 153 -11.06 -5.80 -14.25
N ARG A 154 -10.19 -5.28 -13.35
CA ARG A 154 -10.14 -5.74 -11.95
C ARG A 154 -11.47 -5.52 -11.24
N GLU A 155 -12.10 -4.36 -11.42
CA GLU A 155 -13.36 -4.06 -10.74
C GLU A 155 -14.51 -4.95 -11.26
N SER A 156 -14.64 -5.08 -12.59
CA SER A 156 -15.61 -5.98 -13.21
C SER A 156 -15.42 -7.42 -12.76
N TRP A 157 -14.18 -7.89 -12.63
CA TRP A 157 -13.92 -9.25 -12.13
C TRP A 157 -14.35 -9.43 -10.66
N LEU A 158 -14.02 -8.48 -9.78
CA LEU A 158 -14.34 -8.55 -8.35
C LEU A 158 -15.84 -8.40 -8.06
N LYS A 159 -16.50 -7.49 -8.77
CA LYS A 159 -17.87 -7.07 -8.45
C LYS A 159 -18.91 -7.59 -9.43
N ARG A 160 -18.49 -8.09 -10.59
CA ARG A 160 -19.36 -8.58 -11.68
C ARG A 160 -20.41 -7.50 -12.01
N GLY A 161 -21.68 -7.85 -12.12
CA GLY A 161 -22.77 -6.89 -12.40
C GLY A 161 -22.99 -5.78 -11.35
N ARG A 162 -22.22 -5.74 -10.25
CA ARG A 162 -22.16 -4.60 -9.31
C ARG A 162 -20.98 -3.67 -9.55
N SER A 163 -20.26 -3.85 -10.66
CA SER A 163 -19.23 -2.93 -11.11
C SER A 163 -19.83 -1.52 -11.28
N ARG A 164 -19.14 -0.51 -10.77
CA ARG A 164 -19.53 0.88 -10.94
C ARG A 164 -19.26 1.38 -12.37
N PHE A 165 -18.42 0.68 -13.13
CA PHE A 165 -18.25 0.93 -14.55
C PHE A 165 -19.40 0.40 -15.41
N GLU A 166 -20.18 -0.55 -14.91
CA GLU A 166 -21.28 -1.20 -15.66
C GLU A 166 -22.67 -0.80 -15.14
N SER A 167 -22.78 -0.46 -13.84
CA SER A 167 -24.06 -0.21 -13.19
C SER A 167 -24.20 1.25 -12.77
N GLN A 168 -25.04 1.99 -13.50
CA GLN A 168 -25.38 3.38 -13.21
C GLN A 168 -25.83 3.58 -11.76
N ARG A 169 -26.70 2.70 -11.25
CA ARG A 169 -27.15 2.73 -9.85
C ARG A 169 -25.99 2.64 -8.84
N HIS A 170 -25.01 1.76 -9.07
CA HIS A 170 -23.87 1.62 -8.15
C HIS A 170 -22.87 2.77 -8.27
N LEU A 171 -22.79 3.42 -9.43
CA LEU A 171 -22.04 4.66 -9.64
C LEU A 171 -22.68 5.83 -8.88
N GLU A 172 -24.00 5.98 -8.94
CA GLU A 172 -24.72 7.04 -8.22
C GLU A 172 -24.63 6.88 -6.70
N MET A 173 -24.64 5.64 -6.19
CA MET A 173 -24.48 5.35 -4.75
C MET A 173 -23.03 5.51 -4.24
N TRP A 174 -22.05 5.74 -5.11
CA TRP A 174 -20.66 5.93 -4.70
C TRP A 174 -20.46 7.34 -4.12
N SER A 175 -19.87 7.41 -2.93
CA SER A 175 -19.69 8.63 -2.15
C SER A 175 -18.62 9.59 -2.68
N GLY A 176 -18.03 9.33 -3.85
CA GLY A 176 -16.95 10.12 -4.44
C GLY A 176 -15.53 9.69 -4.06
N ALA A 177 -15.38 8.77 -3.11
CA ALA A 177 -14.10 8.20 -2.70
C ALA A 177 -14.24 6.72 -2.30
N ALA A 178 -13.28 5.89 -2.69
CA ALA A 178 -13.21 4.48 -2.34
C ALA A 178 -11.77 4.01 -2.21
N GLY A 179 -11.38 3.59 -1.01
CA GLY A 179 -10.06 3.00 -0.77
C GLY A 179 -8.90 4.00 -0.78
N LEU A 180 -9.16 5.31 -0.61
CA LEU A 180 -8.15 6.39 -0.59
C LEU A 180 -7.23 6.38 0.64
N ALA A 181 -6.97 5.21 1.23
CA ALA A 181 -6.04 5.05 2.32
C ALA A 181 -4.85 4.21 1.85
N LEU A 182 -3.63 4.73 2.07
CA LEU A 182 -2.41 3.97 1.88
C LEU A 182 -2.43 2.75 2.81
N LEU A 183 -1.95 1.60 2.31
CA LEU A 183 -1.86 0.39 3.11
C LEU A 183 -0.80 0.56 4.20
N ASP A 184 -1.24 0.77 5.45
CA ASP A 184 -0.36 0.93 6.61
C ASP A 184 -0.06 -0.40 7.33
N TYR A 185 -0.67 -1.51 6.90
CA TYR A 185 -0.56 -2.83 7.53
C TYR A 185 -0.89 -2.81 9.04
N ARG A 186 -1.84 -1.95 9.44
CA ARG A 186 -2.23 -1.71 10.84
C ARG A 186 -1.10 -1.14 11.70
N TRP A 187 -0.12 -0.48 11.08
CA TRP A 187 0.99 0.15 11.78
C TRP A 187 0.50 1.14 12.85
N SER A 188 -0.53 1.94 12.56
CA SER A 188 -1.12 2.86 13.53
C SER A 188 -1.54 2.19 14.85
N VAL A 189 -2.12 1.00 14.77
CA VAL A 189 -2.51 0.18 15.94
C VAL A 189 -1.28 -0.41 16.61
N ALA A 190 -0.36 -0.98 15.82
CA ALA A 190 0.86 -1.60 16.35
C ALA A 190 1.74 -0.59 17.09
N ARG A 191 1.93 0.61 16.53
CA ARG A 191 2.69 1.73 17.12
C ARG A 191 2.13 2.10 18.50
N ARG A 192 0.80 2.25 18.61
CA ARG A 192 0.14 2.54 19.89
C ARG A 192 0.44 1.47 20.94
N ILE A 193 0.24 0.20 20.58
CA ILE A 193 0.50 -0.94 21.47
C ILE A 193 1.98 -0.97 21.90
N VAL A 194 2.90 -0.73 20.97
CA VAL A 194 4.34 -0.71 21.26
C VAL A 194 4.69 0.45 22.20
N ASN A 195 4.21 1.67 21.94
CA ASN A 195 4.46 2.82 22.82
C ASN A 195 3.91 2.57 24.22
N ASP A 196 2.68 2.03 24.34
CA ASP A 196 2.09 1.69 25.65
C ASP A 196 2.98 0.69 26.43
N ILE A 197 3.53 -0.32 25.74
CA ILE A 197 4.44 -1.29 26.35
C ILE A 197 5.76 -0.62 26.77
N LEU A 198 6.36 0.18 25.90
CA LEU A 198 7.65 0.82 26.16
C LEU A 198 7.57 1.82 27.31
N HIS A 199 6.53 2.67 27.35
CA HIS A 199 6.30 3.57 28.48
C HIS A 199 6.07 2.81 29.79
N GLY A 200 5.34 1.69 29.74
CA GLY A 200 5.15 0.84 30.91
C GLY A 200 6.45 0.16 31.41
N LEU A 201 7.45 0.00 30.55
CA LEU A 201 8.77 -0.53 30.91
C LEU A 201 9.71 0.55 31.46
N GLU A 202 9.58 1.80 31.00
CA GLU A 202 10.35 2.96 31.48
C GLU A 202 9.87 3.49 32.84
N ALA A 203 8.62 3.21 33.21
CA ALA A 203 8.02 3.66 34.48
C ALA A 203 8.41 2.80 35.71
N VAL A 204 9.31 1.83 35.55
CA VAL A 204 9.80 0.90 36.59
C VAL A 204 11.28 1.14 36.85
#